data_AF-A0A9D7EHD8-F1
#
_entry.id   AF-A0A9D7EHD8-F1
#
_cell.length_a   1.000
_cell.length_b   1.000
_cell.length_c   1.000
_cell.angle_alpha   90.00
_cell.angle_beta   90.00
_cell.angle_gamma   90.00
#
_symmetry.space_group_name_H-M   'P 1'
#
loop_
_entity.id
_entity.type
_entity.pdbx_description
1 polymer ?
#
loop_
_entity_poly.entity_id
_entity_poly.type
_entity_poly.pdbx_seq_one_letter_code
_entity_poly.pdbx_strand_id
1 'polypeptide(L)'
;MLTDAQNVHSLRRRLFGCSALPVAHADRYFSEAFVFGEVRQLRSVALGQDRVLNIYLPDGYRDTTATYPVIYVLDGSANEDFPHIAGLVQYMNMYELLFKSIVVGIANLGPSRYHDFTHPTKSDSDLVWLPTGGGSAAFIQYLEKEVQPFVVQHYRTNGVRTIIGSPQEVY
;
A
#
# COMPACT_ATOMS: atom_id res chain seq x y z
N MET A 1 -1.47 -55.84 -82.51
CA MET A 1 -0.97 -54.50 -82.86
C MET A 1 -0.54 -53.84 -81.56
N LEU A 2 0.67 -54.03 -81.05
CA LEU A 2 1.97 -53.45 -81.47
C LEU A 2 1.92 -51.93 -81.70
N THR A 3 2.38 -51.17 -80.68
CA THR A 3 3.35 -50.04 -80.66
C THR A 3 3.30 -49.43 -79.24
N ASP A 4 4.31 -49.52 -78.36
CA ASP A 4 5.56 -48.71 -78.30
C ASP A 4 5.31 -47.20 -78.47
N ALA A 5 5.86 -46.22 -77.73
CA ALA A 5 6.97 -46.16 -76.79
C ALA A 5 6.95 -44.80 -76.01
N GLN A 6 7.56 -44.77 -74.81
CA GLN A 6 8.40 -43.71 -74.20
C GLN A 6 7.89 -42.26 -73.99
N ASN A 7 7.96 -41.72 -72.76
CA ASN A 7 9.14 -40.98 -72.21
C ASN A 7 8.81 -40.34 -70.81
N VAL A 8 9.24 -40.93 -69.68
CA VAL A 8 10.31 -40.54 -68.72
C VAL A 8 10.30 -39.11 -68.10
N HIS A 9 10.43 -39.10 -66.75
CA HIS A 9 10.96 -38.11 -65.79
C HIS A 9 10.02 -37.08 -65.11
N SER A 10 9.70 -37.33 -63.83
CA SER A 10 10.43 -36.69 -62.72
C SER A 10 10.07 -37.28 -61.35
N LEU A 11 11.09 -37.67 -60.59
CA LEU A 11 11.01 -38.01 -59.16
C LEU A 11 10.68 -36.77 -58.34
N ARG A 12 9.78 -36.85 -57.35
CA ARG A 12 10.02 -36.27 -56.00
C ARG A 12 9.37 -37.08 -54.87
N ARG A 13 10.19 -37.27 -53.85
CA ARG A 13 10.01 -38.01 -52.59
C ARG A 13 9.03 -37.33 -51.62
N ARG A 14 8.33 -38.19 -50.85
CA ARG A 14 8.06 -38.15 -49.40
C ARG A 14 7.40 -36.90 -48.79
N LEU A 15 6.39 -37.12 -47.94
CA LEU A 15 6.55 -37.17 -46.48
C LEU A 15 5.19 -37.40 -45.81
N PHE A 16 5.15 -38.37 -44.89
CA PHE A 16 4.06 -38.60 -43.95
C PHE A 16 3.90 -37.35 -43.07
N GLY A 17 2.78 -36.65 -43.20
CA GLY A 17 2.39 -35.58 -42.27
C GLY A 17 1.77 -36.19 -41.02
N CYS A 18 2.59 -36.50 -40.02
CA CYS A 18 2.11 -36.71 -38.65
C CYS A 18 1.70 -35.34 -38.11
N SER A 19 0.39 -35.04 -38.10
CA SER A 19 -0.15 -33.83 -37.47
C SER A 19 -0.10 -34.00 -35.95
N ALA A 20 1.02 -33.62 -35.34
CA ALA A 20 1.08 -33.39 -33.90
C ALA A 20 0.19 -32.18 -33.58
N LEU A 21 -0.95 -32.43 -32.95
CA LEU A 21 -1.77 -31.37 -32.36
C LEU A 21 -0.97 -30.70 -31.23
N PRO A 22 -0.97 -29.37 -31.12
CA PRO A 22 -0.37 -28.71 -29.97
C PRO A 22 -1.20 -29.03 -28.73
N VAL A 23 -0.64 -29.81 -27.81
CA VAL A 23 -1.18 -29.94 -26.46
C VAL A 23 -0.88 -28.62 -25.75
N ALA A 24 -1.86 -27.73 -25.73
CA ALA A 24 -1.82 -26.52 -24.92
C ALA A 24 -1.75 -26.95 -23.44
N HIS A 25 -0.56 -26.89 -22.86
CA HIS A 25 -0.39 -26.98 -21.42
C HIS A 25 -0.86 -25.65 -20.85
N ALA A 26 -2.10 -25.62 -20.38
CA ALA A 26 -2.57 -24.53 -19.54
C ALA A 26 -1.87 -24.67 -18.18
N ASP A 27 -0.69 -24.08 -18.06
CA ASP A 27 -0.11 -23.79 -16.75
C ASP A 27 -1.12 -22.94 -15.99
N ARG A 28 -1.82 -23.55 -15.03
CA ARG A 28 -2.66 -22.82 -14.08
C ARG A 28 -1.71 -22.15 -13.10
N TYR A 29 -1.20 -20.98 -13.44
CA TYR A 29 -0.40 -20.18 -12.53
C TYR A 29 -1.25 -19.81 -11.31
N PHE A 30 -0.77 -20.20 -10.12
CA PHE A 30 -1.39 -19.83 -8.86
C PHE A 30 -1.07 -18.36 -8.55
N SER A 31 -2.09 -17.58 -8.24
CA SER A 31 -1.96 -16.17 -7.87
C SER A 31 -2.84 -15.90 -6.66
N GLU A 32 -2.24 -15.38 -5.60
CA GLU A 32 -2.93 -14.89 -4.42
C GLU A 32 -2.37 -13.54 -3.99
N ALA A 33 -3.19 -12.74 -3.31
CA ALA A 33 -2.76 -11.46 -2.77
C ALA A 33 -1.89 -11.68 -1.52
N PHE A 34 -0.71 -11.06 -1.51
CA PHE A 34 0.10 -10.96 -0.30
C PHE A 34 -0.40 -9.80 0.56
N VAL A 35 -1.11 -10.11 1.66
CA VAL A 35 -1.69 -9.09 2.55
C VAL A 35 -0.65 -8.65 3.57
N PHE A 36 -0.10 -7.45 3.38
CA PHE A 36 0.91 -6.88 4.29
C PHE A 36 0.32 -6.14 5.50
N GLY A 37 -0.91 -5.65 5.39
CA GLY A 37 -1.57 -4.89 6.44
C GLY A 37 -3.08 -4.83 6.25
N GLU A 38 -3.75 -4.17 7.19
CA GLU A 38 -5.19 -3.97 7.20
C GLU A 38 -5.53 -2.54 6.80
N VAL A 39 -6.63 -2.37 6.05
CA VAL A 39 -7.18 -1.05 5.75
C VAL A 39 -8.39 -0.81 6.66
N ARG A 40 -8.49 0.40 7.21
CA ARG A 40 -9.64 0.88 7.99
C ARG A 40 -10.11 2.22 7.44
N GLN A 41 -11.41 2.42 7.46
CA GLN A 41 -12.03 3.70 7.11
C GLN A 41 -12.66 4.30 8.36
N LEU A 42 -12.43 5.59 8.56
CA LEU A 42 -12.93 6.36 9.70
C LEU A 42 -13.63 7.61 9.18
N ARG A 43 -14.92 7.77 9.50
CA ARG A 43 -15.64 9.03 9.25
C ARG A 43 -15.13 10.07 10.24
N SER A 44 -14.43 11.09 9.75
CA SER A 44 -13.94 12.17 10.60
C SER A 44 -14.99 13.26 10.78
N VAL A 45 -15.29 13.60 12.04
CA VAL A 45 -16.17 14.72 12.38
C VAL A 45 -15.38 16.02 12.30
N ALA A 46 -14.16 16.04 12.85
CA ALA A 46 -13.26 17.20 12.82
C ALA A 46 -12.94 17.68 11.39
N LEU A 47 -12.83 16.74 10.44
CA LEU A 47 -12.50 17.04 9.04
C LEU A 47 -13.71 16.99 8.11
N GLY A 48 -14.88 16.57 8.60
CA GLY A 48 -16.12 16.47 7.81
C GLY A 48 -16.08 15.46 6.65
N GLN A 49 -15.12 14.52 6.65
CA GLN A 49 -14.87 13.60 5.54
C GLN A 49 -14.36 12.25 6.00
N ASP A 50 -14.39 11.25 5.12
CA ASP A 50 -13.89 9.91 5.40
C ASP A 50 -12.37 9.87 5.25
N ARG A 51 -11.69 9.21 6.17
CA ARG A 51 -10.24 9.02 6.15
C ARG A 51 -9.90 7.54 6.16
N VAL A 52 -8.77 7.22 5.54
CA VAL A 52 -8.24 5.85 5.48
C VAL A 52 -7.05 5.73 6.41
N LEU A 53 -7.01 4.63 7.16
CA LEU A 53 -5.89 4.21 7.98
C LEU A 53 -5.35 2.88 7.44
N ASN A 54 -4.04 2.80 7.22
CA ASN A 54 -3.34 1.57 6.91
C ASN A 54 -2.67 1.04 8.19
N ILE A 55 -2.89 -0.21 8.53
CA ILE A 55 -2.48 -0.79 9.82
C ILE A 55 -1.56 -1.97 9.58
N TYR A 56 -0.36 -1.92 10.12
CA TYR A 56 0.51 -3.09 10.24
C TYR A 56 0.50 -3.58 11.69
N LEU A 57 0.31 -4.89 11.85
CA LEU A 57 0.36 -5.56 13.14
C LEU A 57 1.66 -6.36 13.21
N PRO A 58 2.37 -6.32 14.35
CA PRO A 58 3.61 -7.07 14.48
C PRO A 58 3.36 -8.58 14.42
N ASP A 59 4.36 -9.32 13.96
CA ASP A 59 4.27 -10.78 13.89
C ASP A 59 3.94 -11.42 15.25
N GLY A 60 3.08 -12.44 15.24
CA GLY A 60 2.53 -13.08 16.43
C GLY A 60 1.51 -12.25 17.20
N TYR A 61 1.03 -11.11 16.66
CA TYR A 61 0.01 -10.28 17.32
C TYR A 61 -1.22 -11.12 17.72
N ARG A 62 -1.70 -12.01 16.85
CA ARG A 62 -2.91 -12.83 17.08
C ARG A 62 -2.73 -13.97 18.08
N ASP A 63 -1.48 -14.39 18.31
CA ASP A 63 -1.17 -15.56 19.14
C ASP A 63 -0.96 -15.19 20.61
N THR A 64 -0.97 -13.88 20.92
CA THR A 64 -0.71 -13.37 22.27
C THR A 64 -1.71 -12.31 22.69
N THR A 65 -1.81 -12.09 24.00
CA THR A 65 -2.57 -11.00 24.61
C THR A 65 -1.68 -9.78 24.92
N ALA A 66 -0.45 -9.74 24.39
CA ALA A 66 0.46 -8.64 24.62
C ALA A 66 -0.10 -7.32 24.07
N THR A 67 0.33 -6.22 24.68
CA THR A 67 0.02 -4.86 24.26
C THR A 67 1.24 -4.19 23.66
N TYR A 68 1.05 -3.37 22.63
CA TYR A 68 2.14 -2.86 21.81
C TYR A 68 2.20 -1.32 21.80
N PRO A 69 3.38 -0.71 21.66
CA PRO A 69 3.49 0.70 21.29
C PRO A 69 2.90 0.94 19.89
N VAL A 70 2.49 2.18 19.63
CA VAL A 70 1.90 2.59 18.34
C VAL A 70 2.76 3.65 17.68
N ILE A 71 3.09 3.43 16.40
CA ILE A 71 3.78 4.38 15.53
C ILE A 71 2.74 4.93 14.54
N TYR A 72 2.39 6.20 14.66
CA TYR A 72 1.55 6.93 13.71
C TYR A 72 2.42 7.52 12.61
N VAL A 73 2.09 7.26 11.35
CA VAL A 73 2.85 7.72 10.18
C VAL A 73 1.96 8.68 9.40
N LEU A 74 2.34 9.96 9.37
CA LEU A 74 1.79 10.95 8.43
C LEU A 74 2.23 10.59 7.01
N ASP A 75 1.50 11.05 5.99
CA ASP A 75 1.73 10.59 4.60
C ASP A 75 1.66 9.05 4.50
N GLY A 76 0.77 8.45 5.28
CA GLY A 76 0.71 7.01 5.51
C GLY A 76 -0.18 6.26 4.52
N SER A 77 -0.33 6.74 3.28
CA SER A 77 -1.08 6.02 2.25
C SER A 77 -0.32 4.77 1.77
N ALA A 78 -1.02 3.81 1.16
CA ALA A 78 -0.42 2.54 0.71
C ALA A 78 0.66 2.72 -0.38
N ASN A 79 0.68 3.89 -1.04
CA ASN A 79 1.63 4.29 -2.08
C ASN A 79 2.56 5.44 -1.63
N GLU A 80 2.64 5.72 -0.32
CA GLU A 80 3.47 6.77 0.28
C GLU A 80 4.42 6.16 1.35
N ASP A 81 4.48 6.73 2.57
CA ASP A 81 5.48 6.38 3.58
C ASP A 81 5.14 5.08 4.35
N PHE A 82 3.86 4.68 4.39
CA PHE A 82 3.41 3.50 5.14
C PHE A 82 4.17 2.20 4.79
N PRO A 83 4.24 1.73 3.53
CA PRO A 83 4.94 0.47 3.21
C PRO A 83 6.43 0.52 3.57
N HIS A 84 7.07 1.68 3.46
CA HIS A 84 8.49 1.86 3.79
C HIS A 84 8.72 1.74 5.31
N ILE A 85 7.94 2.46 6.11
CA ILE A 85 8.07 2.45 7.58
C ILE A 85 7.64 1.11 8.16
N ALA A 86 6.50 0.56 7.74
CA ALA A 86 6.03 -0.73 8.22
C ALA A 86 6.98 -1.87 7.82
N GLY A 87 7.52 -1.85 6.60
CA GLY A 87 8.54 -2.81 6.16
C GLY A 87 9.82 -2.73 6.98
N LEU A 88 10.28 -1.51 7.29
CA LEU A 88 11.44 -1.29 8.15
C LEU A 88 11.19 -1.79 9.58
N VAL A 89 10.02 -1.51 10.16
CA VAL A 89 9.64 -2.01 11.49
C VAL A 89 9.61 -3.53 11.51
N GLN A 90 9.00 -4.16 10.49
CA GLN A 90 8.99 -5.62 10.35
C GLN A 90 10.42 -6.18 10.30
N TYR A 91 11.26 -5.63 9.43
CA TYR A 91 12.66 -6.05 9.28
C TYR A 91 13.45 -5.92 10.59
N MET A 92 13.34 -4.78 11.28
CA MET A 92 14.04 -4.56 12.54
C MET A 92 13.52 -5.49 13.66
N ASN A 93 12.24 -5.84 13.66
CA ASN A 93 11.69 -6.82 14.60
C ASN A 93 12.27 -8.23 14.39
N MET A 94 12.64 -8.62 13.15
CA MET A 94 13.26 -9.94 12.87
C MET A 94 14.63 -10.09 13.56
N TYR A 95 15.34 -8.99 13.76
CA TYR A 95 16.64 -8.95 14.43
C TYR A 95 16.56 -8.44 15.87
N GLU A 96 15.34 -8.30 16.41
CA GLU A 96 15.10 -7.82 17.78
C GLU A 96 15.70 -6.43 18.08
N LEU A 97 15.96 -5.62 17.04
CA LEU A 97 16.55 -4.28 17.15
C LEU A 97 15.53 -3.20 17.49
N LEU A 98 14.24 -3.50 17.32
CA LEU A 98 13.13 -2.62 17.63
C LEU A 98 12.05 -3.43 18.36
N PHE A 99 11.37 -2.81 19.33
CA PHE A 99 10.18 -3.40 19.94
C PHE A 99 9.11 -3.66 18.88
N LYS A 100 8.42 -4.80 18.99
CA LYS A 100 7.22 -5.09 18.20
C LYS A 100 6.22 -3.95 18.40
N SER A 101 5.78 -3.34 17.31
CA SER A 101 4.97 -2.12 17.33
C SER A 101 3.82 -2.23 16.32
N ILE A 102 2.67 -1.64 16.65
CA ILE A 102 1.60 -1.41 15.67
C ILE A 102 1.98 -0.17 14.87
N VAL A 103 1.92 -0.24 13.55
CA VAL A 103 2.15 0.94 12.68
C VAL A 103 0.83 1.35 12.07
N VAL A 104 0.49 2.64 12.20
CA VAL A 104 -0.77 3.24 11.73
C VAL A 104 -0.43 4.35 10.75
N GLY A 105 -0.51 4.05 9.46
CA GLY A 105 -0.43 5.03 8.39
C GLY A 105 -1.73 5.82 8.26
N ILE A 106 -1.63 7.15 8.32
CA ILE A 106 -2.76 8.07 8.15
C ILE A 106 -2.71 8.58 6.71
N ALA A 107 -3.65 8.12 5.88
CA ALA A 107 -3.66 8.45 4.47
C ALA A 107 -4.12 9.90 4.22
N ASN A 108 -3.48 10.55 3.26
CA ASN A 108 -3.91 11.85 2.75
C ASN A 108 -5.07 11.71 1.76
N LEU A 109 -5.77 12.81 1.51
CA LEU A 109 -6.74 12.93 0.42
C LEU A 109 -6.19 13.90 -0.64
N GLY A 110 -5.09 13.50 -1.27
CA GLY A 110 -4.46 14.27 -2.35
C GLY A 110 -4.10 15.71 -1.93
N PRO A 111 -4.68 16.76 -2.56
CA PRO A 111 -4.37 18.16 -2.23
C PRO A 111 -4.66 18.54 -0.76
N SER A 112 -5.43 17.73 -0.03
CA SER A 112 -5.71 17.97 1.39
C SER A 112 -4.45 18.01 2.24
N ARG A 113 -3.35 17.37 1.81
CA ARG A 113 -2.07 17.38 2.57
C ARG A 113 -1.63 18.80 2.91
N TYR A 114 -1.67 19.72 1.93
CA TYR A 114 -1.30 21.13 2.15
C TYR A 114 -2.25 21.82 3.11
N HIS A 115 -3.55 21.54 3.05
CA HIS A 115 -4.52 22.05 4.01
C HIS A 115 -4.25 21.51 5.41
N ASP A 116 -4.14 20.19 5.54
CA ASP A 116 -4.10 19.46 6.79
C ASP A 116 -2.80 19.70 7.58
N PHE A 117 -1.67 19.95 6.90
CA PHE A 117 -0.36 20.05 7.57
C PHE A 117 0.14 21.48 7.74
N THR A 118 -0.61 22.49 7.29
CA THR A 118 -0.16 23.89 7.38
C THR A 118 -0.99 24.69 8.38
N HIS A 119 -0.31 25.61 9.07
CA HIS A 119 -0.96 26.56 9.96
C HIS A 119 -1.54 27.72 9.15
N PRO A 120 -2.66 28.35 9.59
CA PRO A 120 -3.17 29.54 8.94
C PRO A 120 -2.10 30.62 8.82
N THR A 121 -1.97 31.20 7.64
CA THR A 121 -1.00 32.25 7.34
C THR A 121 -1.71 33.53 6.90
N LYS A 122 -1.05 34.67 7.14
CA LYS A 122 -1.46 35.98 6.61
C LYS A 122 -0.46 36.52 5.58
N SER A 123 0.58 35.75 5.27
CA SER A 123 1.59 36.15 4.30
C SER A 123 1.04 36.01 2.88
N ASP A 124 1.07 37.09 2.10
CA ASP A 124 0.62 37.06 0.70
C ASP A 124 1.40 36.03 -0.13
N SER A 125 2.70 35.85 0.16
CA SER A 125 3.51 34.83 -0.52
C SER A 125 3.00 33.42 -0.23
N ASP A 126 2.69 33.13 1.03
CA ASP A 126 2.27 31.79 1.43
C ASP A 126 0.87 31.49 0.89
N LEU A 127 0.00 32.50 0.80
CA LEU A 127 -1.34 32.34 0.22
C LEU A 127 -1.28 32.00 -1.29
N VAL A 128 -0.23 32.43 -1.99
CA VAL A 128 0.01 32.04 -3.39
C VAL A 128 0.45 30.58 -3.47
N TRP A 129 1.38 30.14 -2.61
CA TRP A 129 1.95 28.78 -2.65
C TRP A 129 1.08 27.72 -1.97
N LEU A 130 0.28 28.11 -0.98
CA LEU A 130 -0.56 27.25 -0.14
C LEU A 130 -2.00 27.80 -0.11
N PRO A 131 -2.69 27.87 -1.26
CA PRO A 131 -4.01 28.50 -1.35
C PRO A 131 -5.09 27.78 -0.52
N THR A 132 -4.85 26.50 -0.20
CA THR A 132 -5.74 25.68 0.63
C THR A 132 -5.21 25.49 2.05
N GLY A 133 -4.14 26.18 2.46
CA GLY A 133 -3.51 25.98 3.76
C GLY A 133 -4.37 26.39 4.95
N GLY A 134 -3.98 25.95 6.16
CA GLY A 134 -4.54 26.42 7.43
C GLY A 134 -5.43 25.43 8.19
N GLY A 135 -5.51 24.18 7.74
CA GLY A 135 -6.32 23.11 8.35
C GLY A 135 -5.67 22.38 9.52
N SER A 136 -4.42 22.67 9.88
CA SER A 136 -3.65 21.90 10.87
C SER A 136 -4.31 21.75 12.24
N ALA A 137 -5.06 22.76 12.72
CA ALA A 137 -5.78 22.64 13.99
C ALA A 137 -6.87 21.54 13.94
N ALA A 138 -7.62 21.46 12.84
CA ALA A 138 -8.64 20.43 12.66
C ALA A 138 -8.00 19.04 12.46
N PHE A 139 -6.87 18.98 11.77
CA PHE A 139 -6.12 17.74 11.59
C PHE A 139 -5.54 17.20 12.91
N ILE A 140 -4.97 18.07 13.75
CA ILE A 140 -4.51 17.69 15.10
C ILE A 140 -5.69 17.16 15.94
N GLN A 141 -6.85 17.82 15.87
CA GLN A 141 -8.06 17.32 16.56
C GLN A 141 -8.50 15.95 16.04
N TYR A 142 -8.47 15.73 14.73
CA TYR A 142 -8.72 14.41 14.13
C TYR A 142 -7.78 13.34 14.71
N LEU A 143 -6.48 13.62 14.79
CA LEU A 143 -5.52 12.67 15.36
C LEU A 143 -5.81 12.36 16.83
N GLU A 144 -6.02 13.39 17.65
CA GLU A 144 -6.16 13.24 19.10
C GLU A 144 -7.51 12.68 19.53
N LYS A 145 -8.59 13.10 18.87
CA LYS A 145 -9.97 12.83 19.30
C LYS A 145 -10.63 11.69 18.53
N GLU A 146 -10.07 11.30 17.39
CA GLU A 146 -10.70 10.30 16.52
C GLU A 146 -9.75 9.13 16.23
N VAL A 147 -8.56 9.39 15.68
CA VAL A 147 -7.61 8.32 15.31
C VAL A 147 -7.07 7.58 16.53
N GLN A 148 -6.50 8.30 17.51
CA GLN A 148 -5.91 7.66 18.68
C GLN A 148 -6.96 6.85 19.48
N PRO A 149 -8.17 7.37 19.76
CA PRO A 149 -9.23 6.58 20.41
C PRO A 149 -9.66 5.36 19.60
N PHE A 150 -9.82 5.49 18.27
CA PHE A 150 -10.13 4.35 17.41
C PHE A 150 -9.08 3.26 17.54
N VAL A 151 -7.79 3.60 17.47
CA VAL A 151 -6.72 2.61 17.58
C VAL A 151 -6.71 1.94 18.95
N VAL A 152 -6.90 2.70 20.03
CA VAL A 152 -6.98 2.16 21.40
C VAL A 152 -8.17 1.22 21.58
N GLN A 153 -9.32 1.52 20.96
CA GLN A 153 -10.52 0.70 21.07
C GLN A 153 -10.42 -0.61 20.29
N HIS A 154 -9.75 -0.60 19.15
CA HIS A 154 -9.73 -1.74 18.22
C HIS A 154 -8.45 -2.60 18.29
N TYR A 155 -7.39 -2.10 18.92
CA TYR A 155 -6.10 -2.79 19.00
C TYR A 155 -5.51 -2.79 20.42
N ARG A 156 -4.68 -3.81 20.71
CA ARG A 156 -4.01 -3.96 22.00
C ARG A 156 -2.81 -3.02 22.09
N THR A 157 -3.05 -1.82 22.60
CA THR A 157 -2.01 -0.78 22.77
C THR A 157 -1.55 -0.67 24.22
N ASN A 158 -0.29 -0.29 24.46
CA ASN A 158 0.27 -0.09 25.80
C ASN A 158 0.37 1.38 26.24
N GLY A 159 -0.15 2.31 25.41
CA GLY A 159 -0.14 3.74 25.68
C GLY A 159 1.10 4.50 25.18
N VAL A 160 2.18 3.82 24.79
CA VAL A 160 3.35 4.47 24.18
C VAL A 160 3.04 4.80 22.71
N ARG A 161 3.27 6.06 22.32
CA ARG A 161 2.89 6.60 21.01
C ARG A 161 4.05 7.37 20.41
N THR A 162 4.34 7.11 19.15
CA THR A 162 5.30 7.84 18.32
C THR A 162 4.58 8.39 17.11
N ILE A 163 4.93 9.60 16.67
CA ILE A 163 4.49 10.14 15.37
C ILE A 163 5.70 10.36 14.47
N ILE A 164 5.58 9.96 13.23
CA ILE A 164 6.58 10.14 12.17
C ILE A 164 5.90 10.91 11.05
N GLY A 165 6.57 11.92 10.51
CA GLY A 165 6.11 12.64 9.34
C GLY A 165 7.29 13.25 8.60
N SER A 166 7.16 13.32 7.28
CA SER A 166 8.13 13.97 6.41
C SER A 166 7.87 15.48 6.39
N PRO A 167 8.90 16.34 6.29
CA PRO A 167 8.71 17.78 6.19
C PRO A 167 7.79 18.18 5.03
N GLN A 168 7.09 19.30 5.19
CA GLN A 168 6.42 19.94 4.08
C GLN A 168 7.46 20.74 3.28
N GLU A 169 7.87 20.25 2.11
CA GLU A 169 8.66 21.06 1.19
C GLU A 169 7.72 21.99 0.41
N VAL A 170 7.92 23.29 0.56
CA VAL A 170 7.30 24.33 -0.27
C VAL A 170 8.43 24.85 -1.15
N TYR A 171 8.35 24.56 -2.46
CA TYR A 171 9.29 25.06 -3.48
C TYR A 171 8.82 26.40 -4.03
#